data_AF-A0A7Z8QNL8-F1
#
_entry.id   AF-A0A7Z8QNL8-F1
#
_cell.length_a   1.000
_cell.length_b   1.000
_cell.length_c   1.000
_cell.angle_alpha   90.00
_cell.angle_beta   90.00
_cell.angle_gamma   90.00
#
_symmetry.space_group_name_H-M   'P 1'
#
loop_
_entity.id
_entity.type
_entity.pdbx_description
1 polymer ?
#
loop_
_entity_poly.entity_id
_entity_poly.type
_entity_poly.pdbx_seq_one_letter_code
_entity_poly.pdbx_strand_id
1 'polypeptide(L)' 'MNKELASDFARTVSDIIEGYRIKGLSMGNVANELNKLGVKTRRGGKWHASTVKNIIDREK' A
#
# COMPACT_ATOMS: atom_id res chain seq x y z
N MET A 1 2.55 -16.22 -14.80
CA MET A 1 1.60 -16.25 -13.66
C MET A 1 1.84 -15.18 -12.59
N ASN A 2 3.08 -14.80 -12.23
CA ASN A 2 3.32 -13.88 -11.10
C ASN A 2 3.19 -12.36 -11.37
N LYS A 3 3.13 -11.89 -12.63
CA LYS A 3 3.13 -10.45 -12.95
C LYS A 3 1.73 -9.83 -12.92
N GLU A 4 0.70 -10.54 -13.39
CA GLU A 4 -0.68 -10.02 -13.44
C GLU A 4 -1.30 -9.89 -12.05
N LEU A 5 -1.21 -10.93 -11.21
CA LEU A 5 -1.63 -10.86 -9.80
C LEU A 5 -0.87 -9.78 -9.00
N ALA A 6 0.37 -9.49 -9.40
CA ALA A 6 1.16 -8.42 -8.78
C ALA A 6 0.69 -7.02 -9.21
N SER A 7 0.13 -6.89 -10.40
CA SER A 7 -0.43 -5.64 -10.93
C SER A 7 -1.76 -5.30 -10.24
N ASP A 8 -2.66 -6.27 -10.12
CA ASP A 8 -4.01 -6.02 -9.58
C ASP A 8 -3.99 -5.72 -8.08
N PHE A 9 -3.16 -6.46 -7.32
CA PHE A 9 -2.95 -6.17 -5.90
C PHE A 9 -2.29 -4.81 -5.69
N ALA A 10 -1.30 -4.45 -6.52
CA ALA A 10 -0.64 -3.16 -6.41
C ALA A 10 -1.62 -2.01 -6.67
N ARG A 11 -2.38 -2.07 -7.77
CA ARG A 11 -3.38 -1.04 -8.12
C ARG A 11 -4.41 -0.85 -7.01
N THR A 12 -5.00 -1.94 -6.53
CA THR A 12 -6.01 -1.89 -5.45
C THR A 12 -5.45 -1.21 -4.20
N VAL A 13 -4.23 -1.57 -3.81
CA VAL A 13 -3.59 -0.99 -2.63
C VAL A 13 -3.22 0.47 -2.85
N SER A 14 -2.77 0.83 -4.04
CA SER A 14 -2.40 2.20 -4.34
C SER A 14 -3.58 3.14 -4.33
N ASP A 15 -4.75 2.71 -4.82
CA ASP A 15 -6.00 3.49 -4.71
C ASP A 15 -6.34 3.78 -3.24
N ILE A 16 -6.16 2.78 -2.36
CA ILE A 16 -6.37 2.94 -0.91
C ILE A 16 -5.33 3.91 -0.32
N ILE A 17 -4.05 3.75 -0.68
CA ILE A 17 -2.96 4.62 -0.22
C ILE A 17 -3.26 6.06 -0.63
N GLU A 18 -3.61 6.31 -1.89
CA GLU A 18 -3.89 7.64 -2.43
C GLU A 18 -5.10 8.27 -1.74
N GLY A 19 -6.18 7.50 -1.52
CA GLY A 19 -7.34 7.96 -0.76
C GLY A 19 -6.99 8.44 0.66
N TYR A 20 -6.02 7.82 1.32
CA TYR A 20 -5.51 8.30 2.61
C TYR A 20 -4.55 9.48 2.48
N ARG A 21 -3.75 9.56 1.42
CA ARG A 21 -2.83 10.68 1.16
C ARG A 21 -3.58 11.98 0.88
N ILE A 22 -4.68 11.92 0.12
CA ILE A 22 -5.58 13.06 -0.12
C ILE A 22 -6.18 13.57 1.20
N LYS A 23 -6.43 12.67 2.17
CA LYS A 23 -6.89 13.03 3.53
C LYS A 23 -5.76 13.56 4.44
N GLY A 24 -4.55 13.74 3.92
CA GLY A 24 -3.41 14.31 4.64
C GLY A 24 -2.64 13.32 5.53
N LEU A 25 -2.91 12.00 5.44
CA LEU A 25 -2.18 11.04 6.27
C LEU A 25 -0.72 10.91 5.81
N SER A 26 0.21 10.89 6.77
CA SER A 26 1.61 10.53 6.51
C SER A 26 1.74 9.07 6.05
N MET A 27 2.82 8.71 5.35
CA MET A 27 3.07 7.32 4.92
C MET A 27 3.07 6.34 6.10
N GLY A 28 3.55 6.77 7.26
CA GLY A 28 3.49 5.98 8.51
C GLY A 28 2.06 5.76 8.99
N ASN A 29 1.22 6.79 8.95
CA ASN A 29 -0.19 6.65 9.31
C ASN A 29 -0.95 5.76 8.32
N VAL A 30 -0.67 5.87 7.02
CA VAL A 30 -1.24 4.96 6.01
C VAL A 30 -0.85 3.51 6.31
N ALA A 31 0.42 3.24 6.62
CA ALA A 31 0.86 1.90 6.98
C ALA A 31 0.15 1.38 8.26
N ASN A 32 -0.06 2.23 9.25
CA ASN A 32 -0.81 1.88 10.45
C ASN A 32 -2.26 1.54 10.15
N GLU A 33 -2.94 2.32 9.31
CA GLU A 33 -4.32 2.03 8.90
C GLU A 33 -4.44 0.71 8.14
N LEU A 34 -3.53 0.45 7.18
CA LEU A 34 -3.50 -0.83 6.47
C LEU A 34 -3.29 -2.01 7.41
N ASN A 35 -2.42 -1.87 8.42
CA ASN A 35 -2.21 -2.88 9.44
C ASN A 35 -3.44 -3.07 10.34
N LYS A 36 -4.14 -2.00 10.72
CA LYS A 36 -5.38 -2.04 11.52
C LYS A 36 -6.51 -2.75 10.77
N LEU A 37 -6.61 -2.50 9.46
CA LEU A 37 -7.57 -3.17 8.57
C LEU A 37 -7.20 -4.64 8.30
N GLY A 38 -6.08 -5.13 8.81
CA GLY A 38 -5.63 -6.51 8.60
C GLY A 38 -5.11 -6.78 7.18
N VAL A 39 -4.94 -5.75 6.35
CA VAL A 39 -4.41 -5.89 5.00
C VAL A 39 -2.98 -6.38 5.10
N LYS A 40 -2.71 -7.58 4.59
CA LYS A 40 -1.34 -8.12 4.52
C LYS A 40 -0.66 -7.61 3.27
N THR A 41 0.65 -7.36 3.36
CA THR A 41 1.46 -7.19 2.15
C THR A 41 1.43 -8.49 1.34
N ARG A 42 1.80 -8.43 0.06
CA ARG A 42 1.85 -9.60 -0.82
C ARG A 42 2.71 -10.77 -0.32
N ARG A 43 3.68 -10.51 0.58
CA ARG A 43 4.51 -11.55 1.22
C ARG A 43 4.02 -11.93 2.63
N GLY A 44 2.83 -11.51 3.03
CA GLY A 44 2.24 -11.78 4.35
C GLY A 44 2.74 -10.89 5.48
N GLY A 45 3.70 -10.00 5.23
CA GLY A 45 4.27 -9.08 6.22
C GLY A 45 3.36 -7.88 6.54
N LYS A 46 3.71 -7.16 7.61
CA LYS A 46 3.08 -5.89 8.00
C LYS A 46 3.46 -4.76 7.05
N TRP A 47 2.62 -3.73 7.03
CA TRP A 47 2.89 -2.48 6.35
C TRP A 47 3.87 -1.62 7.13
N HIS A 48 4.83 -1.03 6.42
CA HIS A 48 5.76 -0.03 6.92
C HIS A 48 5.73 1.20 5.99
N ALA A 49 6.07 2.38 6.51
CA ALA A 49 6.11 3.61 5.72
C ALA A 49 6.97 3.49 4.45
N SER A 50 8.11 2.78 4.54
CA SER A 50 8.98 2.49 3.40
C SER A 50 8.30 1.62 2.32
N THR A 51 7.42 0.70 2.74
CA THR A 51 6.65 -0.14 1.81
C THR A 51 5.60 0.68 1.07
N VAL A 52 4.92 1.59 1.78
CA VAL A 52 3.98 2.55 1.18
C VAL A 52 4.70 3.45 0.16
N LYS A 53 5.84 4.03 0.54
CA LYS A 53 6.67 4.85 -0.35
C LYS A 53 7.06 4.09 -1.63
N ASN A 54 7.54 2.85 -1.49
CA ASN A 54 7.96 2.04 -2.63
C ASN A 54 6.83 1.69 -3.60
N ILE A 55 5.58 1.65 -3.14
CA ILE A 55 4.42 1.45 -4.02
C ILE A 55 4.15 2.73 -4.80
N ILE A 56 4.06 3.87 -4.12
CA ILE A 56 3.85 5.18 -4.75
C ILE A 56 4.95 5.47 -5.79
N ASP A 57 6.22 5.23 -5.45
CA ASP A 57 7.35 5.48 -6.36
C ASP A 57 7.33 4.59 -7.61
N ARG A 58 6.63 3.45 -7.58
CA ARG A 58 6.52 2.51 -8.71
C ARG A 58 5.37 2.82 -9.66
N GLU A 59 4.44 3.68 -9.25
CA GLU A 59 3.30 4.10 -10.07
C GLU A 59 3.51 5.43 -10.78
N LYS A 60 4.57 6.15 -10.43
CA LYS A 60 5.14 7.21 -11.27
C LYS A 60 5.96 6.63 -12.41
#